data_AF-A0A963L4D0-F1
#
_entry.id   AF-A0A963L4D0-F1
#
_cell.length_a   1.000
_cell.length_b   1.000
_cell.length_c   1.000
_cell.angle_alpha   90.00
_cell.angle_beta   90.00
_cell.angle_gamma   90.00
#
_symmetry.space_group_name_H-M   'P 1'
#
loop_
_entity.id
_entity.type
_entity.pdbx_description
1 polymer ?
#
loop_
_entity_poly.entity_id
_entity_poly.type
_entity_poly.pdbx_seq_one_letter_code
_entity_poly.pdbx_strand_id
1 'polypeptide(L)'
;MTEPIRPLETAADPQGLRRIVIDPVSRVEGHGKVTLLLDEDNRLQQVRLHIVEFRGFEQFIVGRPYWEVPVMVQRLCGICPVSHHLAASKALDRVVGGWPVPEAADRIRRLMHYGQIVQSHALHFFHLSSPDLLFGFGAEVAQRNIVGVAMA
;
A
#
# COMPACT_ATOMS: atom_id res chain seq x y z
N MET A 1 -8.91 -4.26 -27.90
CA MET A 1 -7.88 -3.79 -26.94
C MET A 1 -6.94 -4.94 -26.56
N THR A 2 -6.34 -5.60 -27.54
CA THR A 2 -5.31 -6.62 -27.31
C THR A 2 -3.96 -6.00 -27.61
N GLU A 3 -3.45 -5.17 -26.69
CA GLU A 3 -2.01 -4.93 -26.68
C GLU A 3 -1.33 -6.27 -26.33
N PRO A 4 -0.21 -6.62 -27.00
CA PRO A 4 0.56 -7.79 -26.61
C PRO A 4 1.03 -7.62 -25.17
N ILE A 5 0.79 -8.65 -24.34
CA ILE A 5 1.27 -8.71 -22.96
C ILE A 5 2.79 -8.55 -23.01
N ARG A 6 3.30 -7.42 -22.49
CA ARG A 6 4.75 -7.22 -22.36
C ARG A 6 5.29 -8.34 -21.47
N PRO A 7 6.43 -8.97 -21.83
CA PRO A 7 7.05 -9.93 -20.94
C PRO A 7 7.31 -9.24 -19.60
N LEU A 8 6.84 -9.84 -18.51
CA LEU A 8 7.10 -9.33 -17.17
C LEU A 8 8.61 -9.37 -16.86
N GLU A 9 9.38 -10.17 -17.60
CA GLU A 9 10.83 -10.35 -17.47
C GLU A 9 11.53 -9.30 -18.33
N THR A 10 12.22 -8.38 -17.65
CA THR A 10 12.99 -7.30 -18.24
C THR A 10 14.49 -7.62 -18.28
N ALA A 11 14.95 -8.67 -17.60
CA ALA A 11 16.32 -9.15 -17.75
C ALA A 11 16.52 -9.74 -19.15
N ALA A 12 17.54 -9.26 -19.86
CA ALA A 12 17.81 -9.67 -21.26
C ALA A 12 18.17 -11.16 -21.37
N ASP A 13 18.97 -11.66 -20.43
CA ASP A 13 19.27 -13.08 -20.26
C ASP A 13 19.17 -13.45 -18.77
N PRO A 14 18.04 -14.03 -18.32
CA PRO A 14 17.89 -14.46 -16.95
C PRO A 14 18.66 -15.76 -16.65
N GLN A 15 19.13 -16.49 -17.67
CA GLN A 15 19.87 -17.73 -17.47
C GLN A 15 21.31 -17.40 -17.04
N GLY A 16 21.63 -17.69 -15.78
CA GLY A 16 22.93 -17.34 -15.18
C GLY A 16 22.88 -16.22 -14.14
N LEU A 17 21.73 -15.53 -14.01
CA LEU A 17 21.55 -14.53 -12.95
C LEU A 17 21.29 -15.20 -11.60
N ARG A 18 21.92 -14.67 -10.55
CA ARG A 18 21.65 -15.05 -9.17
C ARG A 18 20.37 -14.39 -8.68
N ARG A 19 19.47 -15.18 -8.11
CA ARG A 19 18.19 -14.70 -7.55
C ARG A 19 18.29 -14.48 -6.04
N ILE A 20 17.93 -13.29 -5.58
CA ILE A 20 17.69 -12.97 -4.17
C ILE A 20 16.20 -12.73 -3.96
N VAL A 21 15.66 -13.24 -2.86
CA VAL A 21 14.24 -13.11 -2.49
C VAL A 21 14.13 -12.49 -1.10
N ILE A 22 13.37 -11.41 -1.00
CA ILE A 22 12.99 -10.76 0.27
C ILE A 22 11.50 -11.05 0.47
N ASP A 23 11.20 -11.98 1.39
CA ASP A 23 9.85 -12.43 1.70
C ASP A 23 9.77 -12.83 3.20
N PRO A 24 9.03 -12.08 4.05
CA PRO A 24 8.25 -10.88 3.72
C PRO A 24 9.11 -9.62 3.63
N VAL A 25 8.65 -8.64 2.86
CA VAL A 25 9.09 -7.25 3.03
C VAL A 25 8.53 -6.74 4.37
N SER A 26 9.41 -6.38 5.29
CA SER A 26 9.03 -5.92 6.64
C SER A 26 8.79 -4.41 6.69
N ARG A 27 8.08 -3.95 7.74
CA ARG A 27 7.74 -2.53 7.98
C ARG A 27 7.01 -1.86 6.80
N VAL A 28 6.08 -2.59 6.19
CA VAL A 28 5.13 -2.08 5.20
C VAL A 28 3.72 -2.53 5.56
N GLU A 29 2.71 -1.96 4.92
CA GLU A 29 1.33 -2.43 5.02
C GLU A 29 1.13 -3.65 4.10
N GLY A 30 0.40 -4.65 4.59
CA GLY A 30 0.10 -5.88 3.84
C GLY A 30 1.30 -6.80 3.65
N HIS A 31 1.18 -7.72 2.69
CA HIS A 31 2.23 -8.68 2.33
C HIS A 31 2.81 -8.36 0.96
N GLY A 32 4.10 -8.02 0.95
CA GLY A 32 4.89 -7.84 -0.25
C GLY A 32 6.07 -8.80 -0.29
N LYS A 33 6.44 -9.21 -1.50
CA LYS A 33 7.69 -9.93 -1.78
C LYS A 33 8.49 -9.15 -2.81
N VAL A 34 9.79 -9.05 -2.63
CA VAL A 34 10.70 -8.48 -3.63
C VAL A 34 11.65 -9.55 -4.13
N THR A 35 11.82 -9.63 -5.45
CA THR A 35 12.82 -10.52 -6.07
C THR A 35 13.81 -9.71 -6.87
N LEU A 36 15.09 -9.98 -6.67
CA LEU A 36 16.21 -9.35 -7.34
C LEU A 36 16.91 -10.38 -8.22
N LEU A 37 17.28 -10.01 -9.44
CA LEU A 37 18.19 -10.77 -10.29
C LEU A 37 19.49 -9.99 -10.44
N LEU A 38 20.61 -10.63 -10.08
CA LEU A 38 21.94 -10.04 -10.08
C LEU A 38 22.86 -10.83 -11.02
N ASP A 39 23.74 -10.12 -11.72
CA ASP A 39 24.84 -10.75 -12.45
C ASP A 39 26.01 -11.14 -11.52
N GLU A 40 27.08 -11.67 -12.10
CA GLU A 40 28.29 -12.10 -11.40
C GLU A 40 29.01 -10.94 -10.68
N ASP A 41 28.89 -9.71 -11.19
CA ASP A 41 29.45 -8.49 -10.59
C ASP A 41 28.53 -7.88 -9.51
N ASN A 42 27.45 -8.58 -9.12
CA ASN A 42 26.41 -8.09 -8.22
C ASN A 42 25.67 -6.84 -8.72
N ARG A 43 25.59 -6.60 -10.04
CA ARG A 43 24.74 -5.54 -10.59
C ARG A 43 23.32 -6.05 -10.75
N LEU A 44 22.35 -5.22 -10.37
CA LEU A 44 20.93 -5.52 -10.51
C LEU A 44 20.53 -5.47 -12.00
N GLN A 45 20.08 -6.60 -12.52
CA GLN A 45 19.54 -6.73 -13.87
C GLN A 45 18.00 -6.62 -13.87
N GLN A 46 17.36 -6.99 -12.76
CA GLN A 46 15.92 -6.82 -12.59
C GLN A 46 15.52 -6.76 -11.10
N VAL A 47 14.52 -5.94 -10.81
CA VAL A 47 13.80 -5.92 -9.53
C VAL A 47 12.31 -6.08 -9.80
N ARG A 48 11.65 -6.94 -9.02
CA ARG A 48 10.18 -7.08 -9.05
C ARG A 48 9.60 -7.00 -7.65
N LEU A 49 8.57 -6.19 -7.51
CA LEU A 49 7.65 -6.20 -6.37
C LEU A 49 6.45 -7.08 -6.72
N HIS A 50 6.18 -8.07 -5.87
CA HIS A 50 5.08 -9.00 -6.00
C HIS A 50 4.03 -8.69 -4.94
N ILE A 51 2.80 -8.43 -5.39
CA ILE A 51 1.62 -8.45 -4.52
C ILE A 51 1.15 -9.91 -4.48
N VAL A 52 1.40 -10.56 -3.34
CA VAL A 52 1.25 -12.02 -3.21
C VAL A 52 -0.13 -12.44 -2.70
N GLU A 53 -0.91 -11.49 -2.18
CA GLU A 53 -2.25 -11.73 -1.67
C GLU A 53 -3.33 -11.33 -2.67
N PHE A 54 -4.45 -12.05 -2.62
CA PHE A 54 -5.67 -11.72 -3.35
C PHE A 54 -6.88 -11.80 -2.43
N ARG A 55 -7.81 -10.86 -2.57
CA ARG A 55 -9.07 -10.80 -1.81
C ARG A 55 -10.33 -10.91 -2.68
N GLY A 56 -10.30 -10.42 -3.92
CA GLY A 56 -11.44 -10.51 -4.85
C GLY A 56 -12.68 -9.67 -4.49
N PHE A 57 -12.50 -8.60 -3.71
CA PHE A 57 -13.60 -7.77 -3.20
C PHE A 57 -14.54 -7.24 -4.30
N GLU A 58 -14.00 -6.83 -5.44
CA GLU A 58 -14.76 -6.28 -6.57
C GLU A 58 -15.80 -7.26 -7.13
N GLN A 59 -15.56 -8.57 -7.02
CA GLN A 59 -16.53 -9.60 -7.39
C GLN A 59 -17.49 -9.91 -6.25
N PHE A 60 -17.01 -10.04 -5.01
CA PHE A 60 -17.85 -10.37 -3.86
C PHE A 60 -18.85 -9.28 -3.45
N ILE A 61 -18.62 -8.04 -3.86
CA ILE A 61 -19.53 -6.92 -3.58
C ILE A 61 -20.71 -6.87 -4.56
N VAL A 62 -20.66 -7.59 -5.68
CA VAL A 62 -21.75 -7.62 -6.68
C VAL A 62 -23.02 -8.17 -6.05
N GLY A 63 -24.14 -7.47 -6.26
CA GLY A 63 -25.46 -7.81 -5.71
C GLY A 63 -25.70 -7.32 -4.28
N ARG A 64 -24.71 -6.72 -3.62
CA ARG A 64 -24.90 -6.08 -2.31
C ARG A 64 -25.65 -4.75 -2.44
N PRO A 65 -26.46 -4.37 -1.43
CA PRO A 65 -27.04 -3.03 -1.39
C PRO A 65 -25.95 -1.94 -1.38
N TYR A 66 -26.11 -0.93 -2.24
CA TYR A 66 -25.05 0.05 -2.49
C TYR A 66 -24.62 0.83 -1.23
N TRP A 67 -25.52 1.04 -0.26
CA TRP A 67 -25.22 1.77 0.97
C TRP A 67 -24.30 1.01 1.94
N GLU A 68 -24.12 -0.31 1.78
CA GLU A 68 -23.17 -1.09 2.56
C GLU A 68 -21.72 -0.85 2.13
N VAL A 69 -21.52 -0.43 0.87
CA VAL A 69 -20.19 -0.38 0.22
C VAL A 69 -19.18 0.48 0.99
N PRO A 70 -19.47 1.71 1.46
CA PRO A 70 -18.49 2.53 2.16
C PRO A 70 -18.00 1.91 3.47
N VAL A 71 -18.84 1.06 4.09
CA VAL A 71 -18.48 0.31 5.29
C VAL A 71 -17.70 -0.95 4.87
N MET A 72 -18.11 -1.69 3.85
CA MET A 72 -17.41 -2.92 3.48
C MET A 72 -16.01 -2.65 2.91
N VAL A 73 -15.86 -1.67 2.00
CA VAL A 73 -14.61 -1.44 1.27
C VAL A 73 -13.49 -0.87 2.14
N GLN A 74 -13.81 -0.18 3.24
CA GLN A 74 -12.78 0.33 4.16
C GLN A 74 -12.02 -0.78 4.91
N ARG A 75 -12.46 -2.04 4.82
CA ARG A 75 -11.75 -3.19 5.41
C ARG A 75 -10.61 -3.72 4.53
N LEU A 76 -10.43 -3.18 3.33
CA LEU A 76 -9.34 -3.61 2.43
C LEU A 76 -7.96 -3.17 2.91
N CYS A 77 -7.87 -2.09 3.69
CA CYS A 77 -6.62 -1.48 4.10
C CYS A 77 -6.73 -1.00 5.55
N GLY A 78 -5.78 -1.39 6.40
CA GLY A 78 -5.80 -1.03 7.82
C GLY A 78 -5.39 0.41 8.10
N ILE A 79 -4.53 0.99 7.26
CA ILE A 79 -3.94 2.33 7.46
C ILE A 79 -4.71 3.41 6.69
N CYS A 80 -5.39 3.03 5.61
CA CYS A 80 -6.11 3.92 4.71
C CYS A 80 -7.65 3.71 4.63
N PRO A 81 -8.35 3.33 5.73
CA PRO A 81 -9.77 3.02 5.68
C PRO A 81 -10.64 4.26 5.39
N VAL A 82 -10.28 5.44 5.91
CA VAL A 82 -11.01 6.70 5.64
C VAL A 82 -10.95 7.06 4.15
N SER A 83 -9.82 6.85 3.48
CA SER A 83 -9.72 7.07 2.03
C SER A 83 -10.72 6.20 1.27
N HIS A 84 -10.77 4.90 1.59
CA HIS A 84 -11.72 3.98 0.97
C HIS A 84 -13.18 4.36 1.28
N HIS A 85 -13.46 4.71 2.54
CA HIS A 85 -14.78 5.14 2.98
C HIS A 85 -15.27 6.39 2.23
N LEU A 86 -14.42 7.41 2.13
CA LEU A 86 -14.76 8.66 1.45
C LEU A 86 -14.82 8.49 -0.07
N ALA A 87 -13.96 7.67 -0.66
CA ALA A 87 -14.01 7.38 -2.10
C ALA A 87 -15.33 6.70 -2.47
N ALA A 88 -15.74 5.67 -1.72
CA ALA A 88 -17.02 5.00 -1.93
C ALA A 88 -18.21 5.93 -1.65
N SER A 89 -18.17 6.72 -0.57
CA SER A 89 -19.22 7.70 -0.28
C SER A 89 -19.37 8.73 -1.40
N LYS A 90 -18.26 9.24 -1.95
CA LYS A 90 -18.27 10.16 -3.09
C LYS A 90 -18.83 9.53 -4.36
N ALA A 91 -18.54 8.24 -4.60
CA ALA A 91 -19.14 7.51 -5.71
C ALA A 91 -20.66 7.41 -5.53
N LEU A 92 -21.13 7.09 -4.32
CA LEU A 92 -22.55 6.98 -4.03
C LEU A 92 -23.29 8.32 -4.07
N ASP A 93 -22.68 9.43 -3.64
CA ASP A 93 -23.28 10.77 -3.79
C ASP A 93 -23.66 11.04 -5.25
N ARG A 94 -22.83 10.56 -6.21
CA ARG A 94 -23.14 10.68 -7.64
C ARG A 94 -24.28 9.74 -8.06
N VAL A 95 -24.27 8.50 -7.59
CA VAL A 95 -25.29 7.49 -7.93
C VAL A 95 -26.68 7.92 -7.46
N VAL A 96 -26.78 8.48 -6.25
CA VAL A 96 -28.08 8.89 -5.66
C VAL A 96 -28.50 10.31 -6.04
N GLY A 97 -27.71 11.02 -6.86
CA GLY A 97 -27.97 12.42 -7.21
C GLY A 97 -27.81 13.40 -6.03
N GLY A 98 -27.09 13.01 -4.97
CA GLY A 98 -26.85 13.81 -3.78
C GLY A 98 -25.69 14.80 -3.90
N TRP A 99 -25.05 14.90 -5.07
CA TRP A 99 -23.99 15.87 -5.35
C TRP A 99 -24.58 17.16 -5.95
N PRO A 100 -24.15 18.36 -5.50
CA PRO A 100 -23.17 18.63 -4.45
C PRO A 100 -23.72 18.33 -3.06
N VAL A 101 -22.85 17.80 -2.18
CA VAL A 101 -23.22 17.55 -0.78
C VAL A 101 -23.33 18.88 -0.01
N PRO A 102 -24.12 18.94 1.08
CA PRO A 102 -24.17 20.11 1.94
C PRO A 102 -22.79 20.50 2.47
N GLU A 103 -22.55 21.80 2.64
CA GLU A 103 -21.24 22.33 3.07
C GLU A 103 -20.74 21.71 4.38
N ALA A 104 -21.62 21.51 5.35
CA ALA A 104 -21.28 20.86 6.61
C ALA A 104 -20.75 19.43 6.40
N ALA A 105 -21.35 18.68 5.47
CA ALA A 105 -20.91 17.32 5.15
C ALA A 105 -19.53 17.31 4.46
N ASP A 106 -19.28 18.23 3.52
CA ASP A 106 -17.96 18.36 2.88
C ASP A 106 -16.88 18.69 3.91
N ARG A 107 -17.13 19.66 4.81
CA ARG A 107 -16.19 20.06 5.86
C ARG A 107 -15.85 18.91 6.81
N ILE A 108 -16.84 18.11 7.25
CA ILE A 108 -16.61 16.94 8.11
C ILE A 108 -15.79 15.87 7.37
N ARG A 109 -16.11 15.59 6.10
CA ARG A 109 -15.38 14.62 5.28
C ARG A 109 -13.93 15.05 5.07
N ARG A 110 -13.68 16.34 4.84
CA ARG A 110 -12.32 16.91 4.76
C ARG A 110 -11.56 16.78 6.06
N LEU A 111 -12.18 17.15 7.19
CA LEU A 111 -11.57 17.00 8.51
C LEU A 111 -11.15 15.55 8.78
N MET A 112 -12.03 14.60 8.49
CA MET A 112 -11.74 13.17 8.61
C MET A 112 -10.55 12.76 7.71
N HIS A 113 -10.51 13.24 6.46
CA HIS A 113 -9.41 12.94 5.55
C HIS A 113 -8.08 13.56 6.00
N TYR A 114 -8.09 14.81 6.46
CA TYR A 114 -6.90 15.46 7.01
C TYR A 114 -6.34 14.71 8.22
N GLY A 115 -7.23 14.27 9.13
CA GLY A 115 -6.86 13.40 10.24
C GLY A 115 -6.19 12.11 9.78
N GLN A 116 -6.74 11.45 8.76
CA GLN A 116 -6.13 10.24 8.20
C GLN A 116 -4.75 10.51 7.57
N ILE A 117 -4.58 11.59 6.82
CA ILE A 117 -3.29 11.92 6.19
C ILE A 117 -2.23 12.15 7.26
N VAL A 118 -2.53 12.97 8.27
CA VAL A 118 -1.61 13.28 9.37
C VAL A 118 -1.22 12.00 10.12
N GLN A 119 -2.18 11.18 10.54
CA GLN A 119 -1.86 9.94 11.25
C GLN A 119 -1.06 8.98 10.36
N SER A 120 -1.40 8.84 9.08
CA SER A 120 -0.77 7.87 8.19
C SER A 120 0.67 8.25 7.90
N HIS A 121 0.94 9.55 7.70
CA HIS A 121 2.30 10.04 7.52
C HIS A 121 3.13 9.91 8.80
N ALA A 122 2.54 10.21 9.96
CA ALA A 122 3.21 9.99 11.25
C ALA A 122 3.53 8.50 11.46
N LEU A 123 2.57 7.60 11.22
CA LEU A 123 2.76 6.17 11.30
C LEU A 123 3.90 5.72 10.37
N HIS A 124 3.85 6.09 9.09
CA HIS A 124 4.86 5.73 8.12
C HIS A 124 6.24 6.23 8.53
N PHE A 125 6.37 7.51 8.90
CA PHE A 125 7.64 8.07 9.30
C PHE A 125 8.17 7.42 10.58
N PHE A 126 7.44 7.51 11.70
CA PHE A 126 7.95 7.08 13.00
C PHE A 126 8.05 5.56 13.15
N HIS A 127 7.10 4.79 12.60
CA HIS A 127 7.04 3.34 12.82
C HIS A 127 7.64 2.52 11.69
N LEU A 128 7.64 3.04 10.46
CA LEU A 128 8.09 2.29 9.30
C LEU A 128 9.48 2.77 8.84
N SER A 129 9.63 4.02 8.40
CA SER A 129 10.85 4.48 7.71
C SER A 129 11.96 4.99 8.63
N SER A 130 11.63 5.71 9.70
CA SER A 130 12.62 6.41 10.53
C SER A 130 13.64 5.50 11.20
N PRO A 131 13.36 4.23 11.60
CA PRO A 131 14.42 3.38 12.12
C PRO A 131 15.61 3.24 11.15
N ASP A 132 15.35 3.14 9.84
CA ASP A 132 16.40 3.10 8.83
C ASP A 132 17.13 4.44 8.71
N LEU A 133 16.38 5.54 8.69
CA LEU A 133 16.91 6.89 8.48
C LEU A 133 17.74 7.40 9.66
N LEU A 134 17.37 7.03 10.88
CA LEU A 134 18.00 7.52 12.11
C LEU A 134 19.21 6.68 12.54
N PHE A 135 19.11 5.34 12.43
CA PHE A 135 20.19 4.44 12.88
C PHE A 135 21.12 4.00 11.74
N GLY A 136 20.69 4.17 10.49
CA GLY A 136 21.45 3.78 9.29
C GLY A 136 21.02 2.44 8.70
N PHE A 137 21.21 2.30 7.38
CA PHE A 137 20.72 1.14 6.62
C PHE A 137 21.50 -0.16 6.86
N GLY A 138 22.65 -0.08 7.53
CA GLY A 138 23.43 -1.23 7.99
C GLY A 138 23.30 -1.53 9.49
N ALA A 139 22.46 -0.79 10.23
CA ALA A 139 22.33 -0.98 11.67
C ALA A 139 21.72 -2.33 12.04
N GLU A 140 22.09 -2.83 13.21
CA GLU A 140 21.57 -4.07 13.78
C GLU A 140 20.04 -4.05 13.89
N VAL A 141 19.41 -5.15 13.49
CA VAL A 141 17.94 -5.27 13.45
C VAL A 141 17.31 -5.06 14.85
N ALA A 142 18.03 -5.46 15.90
CA ALA A 142 17.60 -5.30 17.29
C ALA A 142 17.46 -3.82 17.71
N GLN A 143 18.21 -2.91 17.09
CA GLN A 143 18.10 -1.47 17.31
C GLN A 143 17.19 -0.79 16.31
N ARG A 144 17.17 -1.28 15.06
CA ARG A 144 16.48 -0.66 13.93
C ARG A 144 14.97 -0.95 13.89
N ASN A 145 14.26 -0.55 14.93
CA ASN A 145 12.82 -0.71 15.09
C ASN A 145 12.20 0.46 15.90
N ILE A 146 10.87 0.45 16.05
CA ILE A 146 10.10 1.49 16.74
C ILE A 146 10.52 1.68 18.21
N VAL A 147 10.89 0.60 18.91
CA VAL A 147 11.35 0.69 20.31
C VAL A 147 12.68 1.45 20.36
N GLY A 148 13.59 1.16 19.43
CA GLY A 148 14.81 1.93 19.25
C GLY A 148 14.54 3.42 19.05
N VAL A 149 13.62 3.78 18.14
CA VAL A 149 13.25 5.18 17.89
C VAL A 149 12.66 5.86 19.12
N ALA A 150 11.85 5.16 19.92
CA ALA A 150 11.22 5.72 21.11
C ALA A 150 12.19 5.95 22.29
N MET A 151 13.32 5.25 22.30
CA MET A 151 14.36 5.38 23.34
C MET A 151 15.49 6.36 22.95
N ALA A 152 15.49 6.85 21.71
CA ALA A 152 16.53 7.73 21.17
C ALA A 152 16.30 9.21 21.50
#